data_AF-A0A7M2YE42-F1
#
_entry.id   AF-A0A7M2YE42-F1
#
_cell.length_a   1.000
_cell.length_b   1.000
_cell.length_c   1.000
_cell.angle_alpha   90.00
_cell.angle_beta   90.00
_cell.angle_gamma   90.00
#
_symmetry.space_group_name_H-M   'P 1'
#
loop_
_entity.id
_entity.type
_entity.pdbx_description
1 polymer ?
#
loop_
_entity_poly.entity_id
_entity_poly.type
_entity_poly.pdbx_seq_one_letter_code
_entity_poly.pdbx_strand_id
1 'polypeptide(L)'
;MGKLNGDTRKQLLTRSRYLLYKSQEKSTESQQGRAEILFQNYPDIEKAYGLTNGFLQIYDKRTLKDVAMLKLAHWFREVENAGFKSFNTLVRTIIQDYNDILNYFINRSTNASAESFNAKIKNFRMQLRGVTDRKFFIFRLTQIFA
;
A
#
# COMPACT_ATOMS: atom_id res chain seq x y z
N MET A 1 -13.43 19.23 -27.72
CA MET A 1 -12.62 18.36 -26.82
C MET A 1 -12.54 16.98 -27.45
N GLY A 2 -11.36 16.53 -27.87
CA GLY A 2 -11.18 15.19 -28.47
C GLY A 2 -11.48 14.09 -27.47
N LYS A 3 -12.27 13.09 -27.87
CA LYS A 3 -12.57 11.92 -27.05
C LYS A 3 -11.39 10.96 -27.09
N LEU A 4 -10.94 10.47 -25.94
CA LEU A 4 -9.90 9.46 -25.79
C LEU A 4 -10.59 8.12 -25.51
N ASN A 5 -10.62 7.21 -26.49
CA ASN A 5 -11.40 5.97 -26.41
C ASN A 5 -12.90 6.19 -26.12
N GLY A 6 -13.50 7.23 -26.71
CA GLY A 6 -14.89 7.62 -26.45
C GLY A 6 -15.11 8.38 -25.14
N ASP A 7 -14.10 8.48 -24.26
CA ASP A 7 -14.17 9.21 -22.99
C ASP A 7 -13.66 10.65 -23.10
N THR A 8 -14.22 11.54 -22.29
CA THR A 8 -13.59 12.84 -21.98
C THR A 8 -12.38 12.64 -21.05
N ARG A 9 -11.48 13.62 -20.98
CA ARG A 9 -10.32 13.59 -20.04
C ARG A 9 -10.72 13.29 -18.59
N LYS A 10 -11.83 13.87 -18.11
CA LYS A 10 -12.35 13.62 -16.75
C LYS A 10 -12.85 12.18 -16.60
N GLN A 11 -13.61 11.69 -17.59
CA GLN A 11 -14.08 10.29 -17.58
C GLN A 11 -12.92 9.31 -17.64
N LEU A 12 -11.86 9.61 -18.40
CA LEU A 12 -10.65 8.80 -18.48
C LEU A 12 -10.03 8.63 -17.09
N LEU A 13 -9.82 9.71 -16.34
CA LEU A 13 -9.26 9.66 -14.98
C LEU A 13 -10.16 8.88 -14.01
N THR A 14 -11.45 9.23 -13.94
CA THR A 14 -12.38 8.61 -12.97
C THR A 14 -12.52 7.11 -13.19
N ARG A 15 -12.74 6.69 -14.43
CA ARG A 15 -12.93 5.27 -14.77
C ARG A 15 -11.63 4.47 -14.74
N SER A 16 -10.48 5.14 -14.82
CA SER A 16 -9.18 4.49 -14.74
C SER A 16 -8.66 4.34 -13.31
N ARG A 17 -9.25 5.03 -12.32
CA ARG A 17 -8.76 5.02 -10.94
C ARG A 17 -8.45 3.62 -10.39
N TYR A 18 -9.33 2.65 -10.61
CA TYR A 18 -9.15 1.30 -10.08
C TYR A 18 -8.02 0.51 -10.74
N LEU A 19 -7.63 0.84 -11.97
CA LEU A 19 -6.51 0.18 -12.65
C LEU A 19 -5.18 0.52 -11.97
N LEU A 20 -5.08 1.73 -11.41
CA LEU A 20 -3.88 2.19 -10.71
C LEU A 20 -3.63 1.46 -9.39
N TYR A 21 -4.61 0.71 -8.86
CA TYR A 21 -4.48 -0.07 -7.63
C TYR A 21 -4.17 -1.56 -7.88
N LYS A 22 -4.10 -2.00 -9.14
CA LYS A 22 -3.83 -3.40 -9.48
C LYS A 22 -2.43 -3.57 -10.05
N SER A 23 -1.78 -4.68 -9.71
CA SER A 23 -0.56 -5.11 -10.40
C SER A 23 -0.87 -5.45 -11.87
N GLN A 24 0.02 -5.04 -12.76
CA GLN A 24 -0.12 -5.19 -14.20
C GLN A 24 -0.27 -6.66 -14.64
N GLU A 25 0.28 -7.60 -13.85
CA GLU A 25 0.20 -9.05 -14.06
C GLU A 25 -1.23 -9.60 -14.09
N LYS A 26 -2.21 -8.87 -13.55
CA LYS A 26 -3.62 -9.28 -13.49
C LYS A 26 -4.54 -8.43 -14.38
N SER A 27 -3.97 -7.67 -15.32
CA SER A 27 -4.75 -6.75 -16.16
C SER A 27 -5.32 -7.44 -17.39
N THR A 28 -6.60 -7.20 -17.68
CA THR A 28 -7.24 -7.64 -18.94
C THR A 28 -6.74 -6.80 -20.12
N GLU A 29 -6.86 -7.30 -21.36
CA GLU A 29 -6.49 -6.53 -22.57
C GLU A 29 -7.17 -5.16 -22.64
N SER A 30 -8.46 -5.09 -22.27
CA SER A 30 -9.21 -3.83 -22.20
C SER A 30 -8.67 -2.86 -21.14
N GLN A 31 -8.12 -3.37 -20.03
CA GLN A 31 -7.49 -2.54 -19.00
C GLN A 31 -6.12 -2.05 -19.46
N GLN A 32 -5.36 -2.89 -20.17
CA GLN A 32 -4.07 -2.51 -20.74
C GLN A 32 -4.23 -1.39 -21.77
N GLY A 33 -5.13 -1.54 -22.75
CA GLY A 33 -5.37 -0.49 -23.74
C GLY A 33 -5.86 0.82 -23.10
N ARG A 34 -6.63 0.73 -22.01
CA ARG A 34 -7.04 1.91 -21.25
C ARG A 34 -5.89 2.56 -20.47
N ALA A 35 -5.02 1.75 -19.86
CA ALA A 35 -3.83 2.21 -19.15
C ALA A 35 -2.87 2.92 -20.10
N GLU A 36 -2.67 2.37 -21.29
CA GLU A 36 -1.83 2.96 -22.33
C GLU A 36 -2.34 4.36 -22.73
N ILE A 37 -3.64 4.50 -22.98
CA ILE A 37 -4.25 5.81 -23.30
C ILE A 37 -4.13 6.78 -22.12
N LEU A 38 -4.31 6.29 -20.88
CA LEU A 38 -4.13 7.10 -19.67
C LEU A 38 -2.70 7.62 -19.56
N PHE A 39 -1.71 6.73 -19.69
CA PHE A 39 -0.29 7.05 -19.50
C PHE A 39 0.25 7.96 -20.60
N GLN A 40 -0.15 7.75 -21.85
CA GLN A 40 0.15 8.68 -22.94
C GLN A 40 -0.35 10.11 -22.67
N ASN A 41 -1.51 10.25 -22.01
CA ASN A 41 -2.09 11.56 -21.72
C ASN A 41 -1.63 12.15 -20.37
N TYR A 42 -1.15 11.32 -19.46
CA TYR A 42 -0.76 11.69 -18.10
C TYR A 42 0.52 10.94 -17.69
N PRO A 43 1.69 11.32 -18.23
CA PRO A 43 2.96 10.63 -17.97
C PRO A 43 3.38 10.67 -16.50
N ASP A 44 2.98 11.71 -15.75
CA ASP A 44 3.21 11.77 -14.31
C ASP A 44 2.48 10.66 -13.55
N ILE A 45 1.28 10.26 -14.01
CA ILE A 45 0.53 9.15 -13.42
C ILE A 45 1.23 7.83 -13.72
N GLU A 46 1.75 7.65 -14.93
CA GLU A 46 2.56 6.47 -15.30
C GLU A 46 3.79 6.35 -14.39
N LYS A 47 4.54 7.45 -14.22
CA LYS A 47 5.72 7.48 -13.36
C LYS A 47 5.36 7.15 -11.91
N ALA A 48 4.30 7.76 -11.36
CA ALA A 48 3.83 7.45 -10.01
C ALA A 48 3.35 6.00 -9.85
N TYR A 49 2.68 5.45 -10.87
CA TYR A 49 2.26 4.05 -10.91
C TYR A 49 3.47 3.11 -10.91
N GLY A 50 4.49 3.42 -11.72
CA GLY A 50 5.75 2.70 -11.76
C GLY A 50 6.48 2.68 -10.41
N LEU A 51 6.58 3.83 -9.74
CA LEU A 51 7.16 3.91 -8.39
C LEU A 51 6.39 3.06 -7.38
N THR A 52 5.05 3.10 -7.43
CA THR A 52 4.20 2.29 -6.53
C THR A 52 4.44 0.80 -6.74
N ASN A 53 4.43 0.34 -8.00
CA ASN A 53 4.70 -1.06 -8.32
C ASN A 53 6.13 -1.48 -7.98
N GLY A 54 7.12 -0.62 -8.22
CA GLY A 54 8.51 -0.87 -7.83
C GLY A 54 8.64 -1.11 -6.33
N PHE A 55 7.95 -0.31 -5.52
CA PHE A 55 7.89 -0.51 -4.07
C PHE A 55 7.23 -1.85 -3.71
N LEU A 56 6.06 -2.16 -4.28
CA LEU A 56 5.35 -3.42 -4.01
C LEU A 56 6.20 -4.65 -4.35
N GLN A 57 6.91 -4.63 -5.49
CA GLN A 57 7.79 -5.73 -5.90
C GLN A 57 8.94 -6.01 -4.92
N ILE A 58 9.39 -4.99 -4.16
CA ILE A 58 10.40 -5.19 -3.11
C ILE A 58 9.82 -6.07 -2.01
N TYR A 59 8.56 -5.85 -1.62
CA TYR A 59 7.89 -6.60 -0.55
C TYR A 59 7.32 -7.93 -1.00
N ASP A 60 6.84 -8.05 -2.23
CA ASP A 60 6.24 -9.30 -2.71
C ASP A 60 7.26 -10.44 -2.78
N LYS A 61 8.49 -10.15 -3.22
CA LYS A 61 9.54 -11.16 -3.39
C LYS A 61 10.15 -11.57 -2.05
N ARG A 62 10.23 -12.88 -1.79
CA ARG A 62 11.02 -13.42 -0.66
C ARG A 62 12.50 -13.13 -0.93
N THR A 63 13.06 -12.19 -0.19
CA THR A 63 14.43 -11.71 -0.35
C THR A 63 15.10 -11.55 1.01
N LEU A 64 16.43 -11.67 1.04
CA LEU A 64 17.22 -11.42 2.24
C LEU A 64 17.18 -9.93 2.61
N LYS A 65 17.31 -9.63 3.91
CA LYS A 65 17.28 -8.27 4.46
C LYS A 65 18.25 -7.32 3.73
N ASP A 66 19.47 -7.76 3.49
CA ASP A 66 20.50 -6.93 2.82
C ASP A 66 20.17 -6.66 1.35
N VAL A 67 19.56 -7.63 0.67
CA VAL A 67 19.09 -7.45 -0.71
C VAL A 67 17.90 -6.49 -0.75
N ALA A 68 16.97 -6.59 0.20
CA ALA A 68 15.86 -5.65 0.33
C ALA A 68 16.34 -4.22 0.64
N MET A 69 17.35 -4.08 1.49
CA MET A 69 18.01 -2.81 1.78
C MET A 69 18.57 -2.16 0.51
N LEU A 70 19.34 -2.91 -0.28
CA LEU A 70 19.89 -2.42 -1.55
C LEU A 70 18.78 -2.00 -2.53
N LYS A 71 17.72 -2.80 -2.66
CA LYS A 71 16.58 -2.48 -3.53
C LYS A 71 15.83 -1.22 -3.09
N LEU A 72 15.64 -1.03 -1.78
CA LEU A 72 15.04 0.19 -1.23
C LEU A 72 15.92 1.41 -1.54
N ALA A 73 17.24 1.30 -1.42
CA ALA A 73 18.16 2.38 -1.75
C ALA A 73 18.07 2.78 -3.24
N HIS A 74 17.99 1.80 -4.14
CA HIS A 74 17.74 2.07 -5.56
C HIS A 74 16.38 2.76 -5.78
N TRP A 75 15.33 2.25 -5.13
CA TRP A 75 14.00 2.84 -5.24
C TRP A 75 13.93 4.27 -4.69
N PHE A 76 14.65 4.60 -3.61
CA PHE A 76 14.74 5.97 -3.10
C PHE A 76 15.35 6.93 -4.13
N ARG A 77 16.37 6.50 -4.87
CA ARG A 77 16.96 7.29 -5.96
C ARG A 77 15.95 7.53 -7.07
N GLU A 78 15.17 6.52 -7.44
CA GLU A 78 14.10 6.67 -8.44
C GLU A 78 13.02 7.66 -7.97
N VAL A 79 12.65 7.63 -6.69
CA VAL A 79 11.71 8.59 -6.09
C VAL A 79 12.27 10.02 -6.12
N GLU A 80 13.53 10.20 -5.75
CA GLU A 80 14.20 11.50 -5.76
C GLU A 80 14.24 12.08 -7.18
N ASN A 81 14.67 11.28 -8.16
CA ASN A 81 14.66 11.62 -9.58
C ASN A 81 13.24 11.90 -10.12
N ALA A 82 12.21 11.36 -9.47
CA ALA A 82 10.83 11.61 -9.84
C ALA A 82 10.30 12.96 -9.39
N GLY A 83 10.85 13.53 -8.31
CA GLY A 83 10.48 14.86 -7.82
C GLY A 83 9.09 14.96 -7.17
N PHE A 84 8.37 13.85 -6.97
CA PHE A 84 7.05 13.86 -6.35
C PHE A 84 7.15 14.10 -4.84
N LYS A 85 6.59 15.22 -4.35
CA LYS A 85 6.59 15.57 -2.92
C LYS A 85 5.97 14.48 -2.03
N SER A 86 4.90 13.84 -2.47
CA SER A 86 4.22 12.76 -1.73
C SER A 86 5.11 11.55 -1.52
N PHE A 87 5.82 11.09 -2.56
CA PHE A 87 6.76 9.98 -2.44
C PHE A 87 8.00 10.36 -1.61
N ASN A 88 8.50 11.59 -1.72
CA ASN A 88 9.58 12.06 -0.85
C ASN A 88 9.20 12.05 0.63
N THR A 89 7.97 12.43 0.98
CA THR A 89 7.46 12.27 2.36
C THR A 89 7.45 10.81 2.79
N LEU A 90 6.97 9.90 1.92
CA LEU A 90 6.99 8.46 2.20
C LEU A 90 8.41 7.93 2.43
N VAL A 91 9.38 8.33 1.60
CA VAL A 91 10.79 7.94 1.76
C VAL A 91 11.33 8.40 3.11
N ARG A 92 11.02 9.64 3.53
CA ARG A 92 11.44 10.14 4.86
C ARG A 92 10.86 9.29 6.00
N THR A 93 9.58 8.92 5.92
CA THR A 93 8.97 8.02 6.91
C THR A 93 9.66 6.66 6.92
N ILE A 94 9.96 6.08 5.75
CA ILE A 94 10.66 4.80 5.67
C ILE A 94 12.07 4.88 6.27
N ILE A 95 12.79 5.97 6.03
CA ILE A 95 14.13 6.18 6.59
C ILE A 95 14.07 6.31 8.12
N GLN A 96 13.06 6.99 8.65
CA GLN A 96 12.88 7.15 10.09
C GLN A 96 12.71 5.80 10.80
N ASP A 97 11.92 4.89 10.21
CA ASP A 97 11.60 3.58 10.79
C ASP A 97 12.35 2.42 10.07
N TYR A 98 13.51 2.71 9.47
CA TYR A 98 14.15 1.83 8.47
C TYR A 98 14.50 0.45 9.01
N ASN A 99 15.00 0.37 10.25
CA ASN A 99 15.37 -0.90 10.87
C ASN A 99 14.15 -1.80 11.10
N ASP A 100 13.03 -1.24 11.57
CA ASP A 100 11.79 -1.97 11.83
C ASP A 100 11.16 -2.44 10.52
N ILE A 101 11.18 -1.58 9.51
CA ILE A 101 10.74 -1.93 8.16
C ILE A 101 11.58 -3.07 7.58
N LEU A 102 12.91 -3.02 7.74
CA LEU A 102 13.78 -4.08 7.24
C LEU A 102 13.62 -5.40 8.01
N ASN A 103 13.18 -5.36 9.27
CA ASN A 103 12.89 -6.58 10.04
C ASN A 103 11.72 -7.39 9.45
N TYR A 104 10.85 -6.76 8.65
CA TYR A 104 9.88 -7.49 7.82
C TYR A 104 10.56 -8.56 6.96
N PHE A 105 11.76 -8.33 6.42
CA PHE A 105 12.41 -9.29 5.51
C PHE A 105 13.03 -10.50 6.23
N ILE A 106 13.09 -10.50 7.56
CA ILE A 106 13.58 -11.65 8.36
C ILE A 106 12.45 -12.66 8.52
N ASN A 107 11.37 -12.26 9.20
CA ASN A 107 10.27 -13.17 9.58
C ASN A 107 8.99 -12.95 8.77
N ARG A 108 8.91 -11.85 8.02
CA ARG A 108 7.69 -11.39 7.30
C ARG A 108 6.47 -11.28 8.20
N SER A 109 6.68 -11.08 9.49
CA SER A 109 5.63 -10.80 10.46
C SER A 109 4.98 -9.47 10.10
N THR A 110 3.68 -9.52 9.79
CA THR A 110 2.88 -8.32 9.55
C THR A 110 2.10 -7.97 10.81
N ASN A 111 1.71 -6.70 10.93
CA ASN A 111 0.81 -6.24 11.98
C ASN A 111 -0.62 -6.81 11.83
N ALA A 112 -0.90 -7.64 10.82
CA ALA A 112 -2.24 -8.15 10.51
C ALA A 112 -2.86 -8.93 11.68
N SER A 113 -2.06 -9.72 12.41
CA SER A 113 -2.53 -10.43 13.61
C SER A 113 -2.93 -9.46 14.72
N ALA A 114 -2.15 -8.41 14.94
CA ALA A 114 -2.47 -7.37 15.91
C ALA A 114 -3.66 -6.50 15.48
N GLU A 115 -3.80 -6.19 14.19
CA GLU A 115 -4.97 -5.50 13.63
C GLU A 115 -6.24 -6.33 13.77
N SER A 116 -6.18 -7.63 13.46
CA SER A 116 -7.27 -8.58 13.67
C SER A 116 -7.67 -8.66 15.15
N PHE A 117 -6.69 -8.72 16.04
CA PHE A 117 -6.93 -8.71 17.48
C PHE A 117 -7.56 -7.38 17.95
N ASN A 118 -7.06 -6.25 17.48
CA ASN A 118 -7.63 -4.93 17.76
C ASN A 118 -9.07 -4.82 17.25
N ALA A 119 -9.39 -5.40 16.09
CA ALA A 119 -10.75 -5.46 15.57
C ALA A 119 -11.66 -6.32 16.46
N LYS A 120 -11.18 -7.48 16.93
CA LYS A 120 -11.90 -8.33 17.90
C LYS A 120 -12.18 -7.59 19.20
N ILE A 121 -11.20 -6.88 19.77
CA ILE A 121 -11.40 -6.07 20.98
C ILE A 121 -12.43 -4.96 20.75
N LYS A 122 -12.36 -4.25 19.62
CA LYS A 122 -13.31 -3.18 19.27
C LYS A 122 -14.74 -3.73 19.18
N ASN A 123 -14.93 -4.88 18.53
CA ASN A 123 -16.23 -5.54 18.42
C ASN A 123 -16.74 -6.02 19.79
N PHE A 124 -15.87 -6.64 20.59
CA PHE A 124 -16.22 -7.08 21.93
C PHE A 124 -16.66 -5.91 22.83
N ARG A 125 -15.92 -4.80 22.79
CA ARG A 125 -16.29 -3.56 23.49
C ARG A 125 -17.63 -3.00 23.01
N MET A 126 -17.92 -3.07 21.72
CA MET A 126 -19.18 -2.61 21.13
C MET A 126 -20.36 -3.44 21.64
N GLN A 127 -20.22 -4.77 21.69
CA GLN A 127 -21.25 -5.67 22.23
C GLN A 127 -21.55 -5.37 23.71
N LEU A 128 -20.54 -4.98 24.47
CA LEU A 128 -20.68 -4.61 25.89
C LEU A 128 -21.15 -3.17 26.12
N ARG A 129 -21.38 -2.39 25.06
CA ARG A 129 -21.79 -0.97 25.10
C ARG A 129 -20.82 -0.09 25.91
N GLY A 130 -19.54 -0.41 25.87
CA GLY A 130 -18.49 0.30 26.59
C GLY A 130 -17.79 -0.55 27.65
N VAL A 131 -16.98 0.09 28.48
CA VAL A 131 -16.21 -0.55 29.55
C VAL A 131 -16.42 0.23 30.83
N THR A 132 -17.21 -0.31 31.75
CA THR A 132 -17.45 0.29 33.07
C THR A 132 -16.42 -0.20 34.09
N ASP A 133 -16.08 -1.50 34.05
CA ASP A 133 -15.04 -2.11 34.89
C ASP A 133 -13.89 -2.64 34.02
N ARG A 134 -12.74 -1.97 34.11
CA ARG A 134 -11.54 -2.32 33.35
C ARG A 134 -10.96 -3.66 33.77
N LYS A 135 -10.98 -4.01 35.06
CA LYS A 135 -10.43 -5.28 35.56
C LYS A 135 -11.26 -6.45 35.03
N PHE A 136 -12.59 -6.34 35.12
CA PHE A 136 -13.49 -7.37 34.60
C PHE A 136 -13.46 -7.48 33.07
N PHE A 137 -13.27 -6.36 32.36
CA PHE A 137 -13.09 -6.37 30.91
C PHE A 137 -11.82 -7.08 30.47
N ILE A 138 -10.68 -6.83 31.14
CA ILE A 138 -9.42 -7.54 30.86
C ILE A 138 -9.57 -9.03 31.19
N PHE A 139 -10.19 -9.38 32.32
CA PHE A 139 -10.49 -10.77 32.65
C PHE A 139 -11.27 -11.47 31.53
N ARG A 140 -12.35 -10.88 31.02
CA ARG A 140 -13.13 -11.47 29.92
C ARG A 140 -12.35 -11.55 28.60
N LEU A 141 -11.54 -10.53 28.28
CA LEU A 141 -10.67 -10.59 27.11
C LEU A 141 -9.72 -11.79 27.17
N THR A 142 -9.10 -12.03 28.33
CA THR A 142 -8.21 -13.19 28.51
C THR A 142 -8.94 -14.52 28.44
N GLN A 143 -10.18 -14.62 28.91
CA GLN A 143 -10.94 -15.89 28.84
C GLN A 143 -11.45 -16.24 27.43
N ILE A 144 -11.63 -15.25 26.55
CA ILE A 144 -12.23 -15.45 25.22
C ILE A 144 -11.15 -15.53 24.11
N PHE A 145 -10.03 -14.83 24.30
CA PHE A 145 -9.03 -14.65 23.24
C PHE A 145 -7.61 -15.09 23.62
N ALA A 146 -7.38 -15.64 24.82
CA ALA A 146 -6.15 -16.37 25.16
C ALA A 146 -6.38 -17.88 24.98
#